data_AF-A0A7S3IS30-F1
#
_entry.id   AF-A0A7S3IS30-F1
#
_cell.length_a   1.000
_cell.length_b   1.000
_cell.length_c   1.000
_cell.angle_alpha   90.00
_cell.angle_beta   90.00
_cell.angle_gamma   90.00
#
_symmetry.space_group_name_H-M   'P 1'
#
loop_
_entity.id
_entity.type
_entity.pdbx_description
1 polymer ?
#
loop_
_entity_poly.entity_id
_entity_poly.type
_entity_poly.pdbx_seq_one_letter_code
_entity_poly.pdbx_strand_id
1 'polypeptide(L)'
;WGKMLIIRDTKIAWIASASFELIEISFRHWLPNFWECWWDHLLLDLFGCNLIGIFLGALTIKYMGVSRINWMVKKQPKQEQIPDNCSGMSKVVMKMKPEVFVKYEWNMFQSLTRYSQVIFYIWFILSVDAMNFFLKFCLWVSAESDLLLGRVLIWGFAAIATSREFYEFIDDPNCKRVGPFFWTSTYVVLIEYSIVFKFSQGLFVEPFPWYSTMIICVYISLILLGGVYSYLNGKHLDRQKKAYNITDPELTIENTSTVLAEGEKKRK
;
A
#
# COMPACT_ATOMS: atom_id res chain seq x y z
N TRP A 1 -13.77 0.29 2.90
CA TRP A 1 -13.49 -0.56 4.08
C TRP A 1 -12.36 -1.57 3.83
N GLY A 2 -12.51 -2.51 2.89
CA GLY A 2 -11.50 -3.55 2.64
C GLY A 2 -10.08 -3.03 2.37
N LYS A 3 -9.94 -1.99 1.53
CA LYS A 3 -8.65 -1.32 1.27
C LYS A 3 -7.95 -0.82 2.55
N MET A 4 -8.73 -0.33 3.53
CA MET A 4 -8.18 0.12 4.81
C MET A 4 -7.64 -1.06 5.64
N LEU A 5 -8.29 -2.22 5.61
CA LEU A 5 -7.81 -3.43 6.29
C LEU A 5 -6.51 -3.98 5.68
N ILE A 6 -6.28 -3.74 4.40
CA ILE A 6 -5.09 -4.13 3.65
C ILE A 6 -3.93 -3.16 3.92
N ILE A 7 -4.15 -1.86 3.69
CA ILE A 7 -3.12 -0.80 3.76
C ILE A 7 -2.77 -0.43 5.20
N ARG A 8 -3.76 -0.48 6.11
CA ARG A 8 -3.65 -0.26 7.56
C ARG A 8 -3.06 1.09 7.98
N ASP A 9 -3.08 2.04 7.06
CA ASP A 9 -2.76 3.44 7.30
C ASP A 9 -3.78 4.33 6.59
N THR A 10 -4.36 5.23 7.37
CA THR A 10 -5.44 6.11 6.91
C THR A 10 -4.96 7.10 5.86
N LYS A 11 -3.71 7.58 5.93
CA LYS A 11 -3.17 8.57 4.99
C LYS A 11 -2.92 7.92 3.64
N ILE A 12 -2.25 6.77 3.62
CA ILE A 12 -1.99 6.03 2.37
C ILE A 12 -3.30 5.54 1.75
N ALA A 13 -4.26 5.06 2.56
CA ALA A 13 -5.57 4.64 2.07
C ALA A 13 -6.33 5.80 1.43
N TRP A 14 -6.26 7.00 2.01
CA TRP A 14 -6.84 8.21 1.43
C TRP A 14 -6.17 8.61 0.11
N ILE A 15 -4.84 8.59 0.06
CA ILE A 15 -4.10 8.89 -1.18
C ILE A 15 -4.46 7.88 -2.28
N ALA A 16 -4.51 6.58 -1.94
CA ALA A 16 -4.89 5.55 -2.89
C ALA A 16 -6.35 5.69 -3.37
N SER A 17 -7.29 6.03 -2.47
CA SER A 17 -8.68 6.31 -2.84
C SER A 17 -8.77 7.51 -3.79
N ALA A 18 -8.20 8.65 -3.42
CA ALA A 18 -8.20 9.84 -4.27
C ALA A 18 -7.50 9.61 -5.62
N SER A 19 -6.39 8.85 -5.63
CA SER A 19 -5.67 8.52 -6.87
C SER A 19 -6.51 7.63 -7.79
N PHE A 20 -7.34 6.75 -7.22
CA PHE A 20 -8.22 5.90 -8.02
C PHE A 20 -9.34 6.71 -8.69
N GLU A 21 -9.95 7.66 -7.98
CA GLU A 21 -10.93 8.58 -8.57
C GLU A 21 -10.34 9.37 -9.75
N LEU A 22 -9.09 9.84 -9.62
CA LEU A 22 -8.39 10.52 -10.71
C LEU A 22 -8.14 9.60 -11.91
N ILE A 23 -7.90 8.31 -11.67
CA ILE A 23 -7.76 7.30 -12.74
C ILE A 23 -9.10 7.13 -13.46
N GLU A 24 -10.21 6.97 -12.74
CA GLU A 24 -11.54 6.83 -13.36
C GLU A 24 -11.89 8.02 -14.25
N ILE A 25 -11.71 9.25 -13.74
CA ILE A 25 -11.93 10.48 -14.52
C ILE A 25 -11.01 10.53 -15.74
N SER A 26 -9.75 10.12 -15.58
CA SER A 26 -8.77 10.13 -16.68
C SER A 26 -9.16 9.17 -17.80
N PHE A 27 -9.66 7.98 -17.45
CA PHE A 27 -9.95 6.88 -18.39
C PHE A 27 -11.41 6.77 -18.82
N ARG A 28 -12.32 7.65 -18.36
CA ARG A 28 -13.75 7.61 -18.74
C ARG A 28 -14.04 7.68 -20.24
N HIS A 29 -13.14 8.27 -21.02
CA HIS A 29 -13.29 8.33 -22.48
C HIS A 29 -13.10 6.97 -23.16
N TRP A 30 -12.35 6.06 -22.54
CA TRP A 30 -12.16 4.69 -23.05
C TRP A 30 -13.10 3.68 -22.42
N LEU A 31 -13.44 3.87 -21.15
CA LEU A 31 -14.23 2.92 -20.38
C LEU A 31 -15.60 3.53 -20.07
N PRO A 32 -16.68 3.06 -20.71
CA PRO A 32 -18.03 3.57 -20.46
C PRO A 32 -18.52 3.29 -19.04
N ASN A 33 -17.88 2.33 -18.33
CA ASN A 33 -18.17 2.06 -16.92
C ASN A 33 -17.85 3.26 -16.00
N PHE A 34 -16.95 4.17 -16.40
CA PHE A 34 -16.56 5.34 -15.60
C PHE A 34 -17.30 6.61 -16.04
N TRP A 35 -18.37 6.46 -16.82
CA TRP A 35 -19.14 7.59 -17.33
C TRP A 35 -20.19 8.04 -16.29
N GLU A 36 -19.70 8.63 -15.21
CA GLU A 36 -20.52 9.15 -14.12
C GLU A 36 -20.42 10.68 -14.04
N CYS A 37 -21.28 11.29 -13.23
CA CYS A 37 -21.28 12.74 -13.07
C CYS A 37 -20.01 13.17 -12.32
N TRP A 38 -19.41 14.31 -12.72
CA TRP A 38 -18.19 14.81 -12.08
C TRP A 38 -18.33 15.05 -10.56
N TRP A 39 -19.55 15.39 -10.11
CA TRP A 39 -19.84 15.61 -8.69
C TRP A 39 -20.00 14.31 -7.91
N ASP A 40 -20.33 13.19 -8.59
CA ASP A 40 -20.52 11.87 -8.00
C ASP A 40 -19.17 11.33 -7.49
N HIS A 41 -18.15 11.36 -8.37
CA HIS A 41 -16.75 11.05 -8.04
C HIS A 41 -16.22 11.83 -6.83
N LEU A 42 -16.62 13.10 -6.67
CA LEU A 42 -16.14 13.95 -5.58
C LEU A 42 -16.93 13.74 -4.30
N LEU A 43 -18.25 13.90 -4.34
CA LEU A 43 -19.08 13.97 -3.14
C LEU A 43 -19.52 12.59 -2.66
N LEU A 44 -19.93 11.72 -3.58
CA LEU A 44 -20.47 10.42 -3.23
C LEU A 44 -19.36 9.39 -3.07
N ASP A 45 -18.40 9.34 -3.99
CA ASP A 45 -17.33 8.34 -3.94
C ASP A 45 -16.22 8.74 -2.99
N LEU A 46 -15.53 9.86 -3.22
CA LEU A 46 -14.40 10.28 -2.40
C LEU A 46 -14.80 10.65 -0.96
N PHE A 47 -15.75 11.60 -0.81
CA PHE A 47 -16.15 12.09 0.51
C PHE A 47 -17.25 11.27 1.19
N GLY A 48 -18.04 10.51 0.43
CA GLY A 48 -19.08 9.65 0.97
C GLY A 48 -18.54 8.25 1.28
N CYS A 49 -18.70 7.34 0.33
CA CYS A 49 -18.45 5.91 0.47
C CYS A 49 -16.99 5.59 0.86
N ASN A 50 -16.02 6.23 0.21
CA ASN A 50 -14.60 5.96 0.49
C ASN A 50 -14.18 6.48 1.86
N LEU A 51 -14.52 7.73 2.21
CA LEU A 51 -14.22 8.29 3.52
C LEU A 51 -14.89 7.50 4.65
N ILE A 52 -16.18 7.19 4.53
CA ILE A 52 -16.90 6.36 5.50
C ILE A 52 -16.26 4.98 5.59
N GLY A 53 -15.94 4.37 4.45
CA GLY A 53 -15.28 3.07 4.39
C GLY A 53 -13.90 3.06 5.04
N ILE A 54 -13.11 4.12 4.88
CA ILE A 54 -11.80 4.29 5.52
C ILE A 54 -11.99 4.50 7.02
N PHE A 55 -12.95 5.33 7.44
CA PHE A 55 -13.25 5.57 8.85
C PHE A 55 -13.69 4.29 9.56
N LEU A 56 -14.65 3.55 9.00
CA LEU A 56 -15.10 2.26 9.54
C LEU A 56 -13.96 1.23 9.56
N GLY A 57 -13.12 1.21 8.54
CA GLY A 57 -11.96 0.30 8.49
C GLY A 57 -10.92 0.65 9.56
N ALA A 58 -10.65 1.94 9.77
CA ALA A 58 -9.75 2.42 10.82
C ALA A 58 -10.31 2.12 12.21
N LEU A 59 -11.62 2.29 12.41
CA LEU A 59 -12.29 1.90 13.65
C LEU A 59 -12.20 0.39 13.88
N THR A 60 -12.38 -0.42 12.84
CA THR A 60 -12.24 -1.88 12.91
C THR A 60 -10.82 -2.28 13.35
N ILE A 61 -9.79 -1.70 12.72
CA ILE A 61 -8.38 -1.94 13.10
C ILE A 61 -8.12 -1.48 14.53
N LYS A 62 -8.61 -0.30 14.91
CA LYS A 62 -8.47 0.22 16.28
C LYS A 62 -9.15 -0.70 17.29
N TYR A 63 -10.36 -1.17 17.01
CA TYR A 63 -11.08 -2.10 17.88
C TYR A 63 -10.33 -3.42 18.05
N MET A 64 -9.87 -4.02 16.94
CA MET A 64 -9.08 -5.26 16.97
C MET A 64 -7.70 -5.08 17.63
N GLY A 65 -7.07 -3.90 17.47
CA GLY A 65 -5.77 -3.57 18.05
C GLY A 65 -5.80 -3.15 19.53
N VAL A 66 -6.85 -2.44 19.98
CA VAL A 66 -7.02 -1.99 21.38
C VAL A 66 -7.29 -3.16 22.33
N SER A 67 -7.91 -4.24 21.86
CA SER A 67 -8.12 -5.46 22.66
C SER A 67 -6.81 -6.14 23.12
N ARG A 68 -5.63 -5.64 22.71
CA ARG A 68 -4.33 -6.26 23.02
C ARG A 68 -3.24 -5.25 23.38
N ILE A 69 -3.58 -4.17 24.08
CA ILE A 69 -2.56 -3.40 24.81
C ILE A 69 -1.94 -4.35 25.85
N ASN A 70 -0.82 -4.98 25.49
CA ASN A 70 0.02 -5.72 26.43
C ASN A 70 0.55 -4.71 27.43
N TRP A 71 0.11 -4.83 28.68
CA TRP A 71 0.61 -4.07 29.83
C TRP A 71 2.08 -4.36 30.17
N MET A 72 2.78 -5.18 29.36
CA MET A 72 4.19 -5.48 29.52
C MET A 72 5.02 -4.78 28.45
N VAL A 73 5.99 -4.00 28.93
CA VAL A 73 7.05 -3.35 28.15
C VAL A 73 7.58 -4.28 27.06
N LYS A 74 7.60 -3.78 25.82
CA LYS A 74 8.01 -4.46 24.59
C LYS A 74 9.28 -5.30 24.77
N LYS A 75 9.14 -6.62 24.83
CA LYS A 75 10.08 -7.50 24.13
C LYS A 75 9.59 -7.55 22.69
N GLN A 76 10.43 -7.18 21.73
CA GLN A 76 10.13 -7.39 20.31
C GLN A 76 9.64 -8.83 20.12
N PRO A 77 8.59 -9.07 19.33
CA PRO A 77 8.17 -10.43 19.07
C PRO A 77 9.31 -11.10 18.31
N LYS A 78 10.05 -11.98 19.00
CA LYS A 78 10.84 -12.99 18.31
C LYS A 78 9.87 -13.68 17.36
N GLN A 79 10.19 -13.74 16.07
CA GLN A 79 9.52 -14.62 15.13
C GLN A 79 9.35 -15.98 15.81
N GLU A 80 8.12 -16.32 16.22
CA GLU A 80 7.80 -17.68 16.64
C GLU A 80 8.14 -18.55 15.44
N GLN A 81 9.22 -19.32 15.56
CA GLN A 81 9.61 -20.31 14.58
C GLN A 81 8.44 -21.29 14.47
N ILE A 82 7.76 -21.25 13.33
CA ILE A 82 6.62 -22.11 13.05
C ILE A 82 7.13 -23.56 13.11
N PRO A 83 6.60 -24.42 13.98
CA PRO A 83 7.04 -25.81 14.03
C PRO A 83 6.80 -26.48 12.68
N ASP A 84 7.82 -27.20 12.19
CA ASP A 84 7.86 -27.74 10.83
C ASP A 84 6.71 -28.73 10.51
N ASN A 85 6.07 -29.28 11.55
CA ASN A 85 5.04 -30.31 11.46
C ASN A 85 3.58 -29.82 11.33
N CYS A 86 3.33 -28.54 11.06
CA CYS A 86 1.96 -28.07 10.75
C CYS A 86 1.61 -28.22 9.27
N SER A 87 0.45 -28.81 8.98
CA SER A 87 -0.12 -28.91 7.63
C SER A 87 -0.24 -27.53 6.97
N GLY A 88 -0.09 -27.45 5.64
CA GLY A 88 -0.01 -26.18 4.90
C GLY A 88 -1.16 -25.20 5.18
N MET A 89 -2.36 -25.72 5.45
CA MET A 89 -3.54 -24.92 5.79
C MET A 89 -3.45 -24.28 7.19
N SER A 90 -2.85 -24.97 8.17
CA SER A 90 -2.58 -24.44 9.51
C SER A 90 -1.57 -23.28 9.47
N LYS A 91 -0.58 -23.32 8.55
CA LYS A 91 0.38 -22.23 8.35
C LYS A 91 -0.28 -20.98 7.74
N VAL A 92 -1.24 -21.14 6.84
CA VAL A 92 -2.02 -20.01 6.26
C VAL A 92 -2.93 -19.40 7.32
N VAL A 93 -3.63 -20.22 8.11
CA VAL A 93 -4.49 -19.75 9.21
C VAL A 93 -3.66 -19.08 10.30
N MET A 94 -2.44 -19.56 10.59
CA MET A 94 -1.51 -18.88 11.50
C MET A 94 -1.00 -17.54 10.95
N LYS A 95 -0.84 -17.38 9.64
CA LYS A 95 -0.55 -16.09 9.00
C LYS A 95 -1.76 -15.13 9.03
N MET A 96 -2.96 -15.66 9.22
CA MET A 96 -4.19 -14.92 9.53
C MET A 96 -4.42 -14.76 11.04
N LYS A 97 -3.42 -15.03 11.91
CA LYS A 97 -3.54 -14.78 13.36
C LYS A 97 -3.91 -13.30 13.63
N PRO A 98 -4.73 -13.01 14.64
CA PRO A 98 -5.17 -11.66 14.98
C PRO A 98 -4.08 -10.70 15.50
N GLU A 99 -2.84 -11.16 15.79
CA GLU A 99 -1.67 -10.27 15.97
C GLU A 99 -1.29 -9.50 14.69
N VAL A 100 -1.92 -9.86 13.57
CA VAL A 100 -1.64 -9.32 12.25
C VAL A 100 -2.46 -8.06 11.99
N PHE A 101 -3.19 -7.44 12.92
CA PHE A 101 -3.91 -6.17 12.67
C PHE A 101 -3.29 -4.98 13.41
N VAL A 102 -1.96 -4.87 13.33
CA VAL A 102 -1.23 -3.69 13.80
C VAL A 102 -1.29 -2.59 12.74
N LYS A 103 -1.41 -1.34 13.19
CA LYS A 103 -1.36 -0.16 12.33
C LYS A 103 0.02 -0.06 11.67
N TYR A 104 0.05 0.25 10.37
CA TYR A 104 1.31 0.44 9.63
C TYR A 104 1.76 1.89 9.67
N GLU A 105 3.04 2.12 9.91
CA GLU A 105 3.65 3.45 9.94
C GLU A 105 4.57 3.63 8.74
N TRP A 106 3.96 3.84 7.56
CA TRP A 106 4.67 3.93 6.28
C TRP A 106 5.68 5.09 6.20
N ASN A 107 5.49 6.15 6.99
CA ASN A 107 6.44 7.26 7.14
C ASN A 107 7.01 7.78 5.80
N MET A 108 6.13 7.98 4.82
CA MET A 108 6.41 8.33 3.42
C MET A 108 7.52 9.38 3.22
N PHE A 109 7.56 10.44 4.03
CA PHE A 109 8.45 11.59 3.81
C PHE A 109 9.78 11.52 4.57
N GLN A 110 10.12 10.41 5.24
CA GLN A 110 11.37 10.32 6.01
C GLN A 110 12.63 10.26 5.13
N SER A 111 12.55 9.60 3.97
CA SER A 111 13.69 9.39 3.07
C SER A 111 13.17 9.18 1.66
N LEU A 112 13.96 9.62 0.67
CA LEU A 112 13.63 9.43 -0.74
C LEU A 112 13.43 7.95 -1.09
N THR A 113 14.21 7.05 -0.49
CA THR A 113 14.04 5.60 -0.70
C THR A 113 12.67 5.14 -0.20
N ARG A 114 12.29 5.52 1.03
CA ARG A 114 10.97 5.18 1.59
C ARG A 114 9.84 5.78 0.77
N TYR A 115 9.98 7.03 0.33
CA TYR A 115 9.02 7.69 -0.54
C TYR A 115 8.79 6.88 -1.83
N SER A 116 9.87 6.52 -2.54
CA SER A 116 9.77 5.77 -3.79
C SER A 116 9.13 4.39 -3.62
N GLN A 117 9.43 3.70 -2.51
CA GLN A 117 8.84 2.40 -2.17
C GLN A 117 7.34 2.52 -1.88
N VAL A 118 6.91 3.56 -1.15
CA VAL A 118 5.48 3.81 -0.88
C VAL A 118 4.73 4.21 -2.15
N ILE A 119 5.31 5.04 -3.01
CA ILE A 119 4.71 5.39 -4.30
C ILE A 119 4.57 4.16 -5.20
N PHE A 120 5.58 3.29 -5.24
CA PHE A 120 5.50 2.02 -5.95
C PHE A 120 4.37 1.12 -5.40
N TYR A 121 4.17 1.07 -4.09
CA TYR A 121 3.06 0.32 -3.48
C TYR A 121 1.68 0.89 -3.82
N ILE A 122 1.53 2.22 -3.80
CA ILE A 122 0.30 2.89 -4.22
C ILE A 122 0.04 2.56 -5.68
N TRP A 123 1.05 2.71 -6.56
CA TRP A 123 0.93 2.31 -7.97
C TRP A 123 0.52 0.84 -8.10
N PHE A 124 1.14 -0.07 -7.35
CA PHE A 124 0.83 -1.50 -7.39
C PHE A 124 -0.64 -1.80 -7.05
N ILE A 125 -1.18 -1.21 -5.98
CA ILE A 125 -2.60 -1.37 -5.61
C ILE A 125 -3.51 -0.80 -6.70
N LEU A 126 -3.23 0.42 -7.16
CA LEU A 126 -4.04 1.08 -8.20
C LEU A 126 -4.02 0.28 -9.50
N SER A 127 -2.89 -0.34 -9.84
CA SER A 127 -2.77 -1.22 -11.00
C SER A 127 -3.68 -2.45 -10.87
N VAL A 128 -3.69 -3.12 -9.72
CA VAL A 128 -4.58 -4.29 -9.48
C VAL A 128 -6.05 -3.91 -9.64
N ASP A 129 -6.45 -2.77 -9.08
CA ASP A 129 -7.82 -2.27 -9.17
C ASP A 129 -8.18 -1.88 -10.61
N ALA A 130 -7.30 -1.12 -11.29
CA ALA A 130 -7.51 -0.69 -12.67
C ALA A 130 -7.62 -1.90 -13.62
N MET A 131 -6.78 -2.92 -13.44
CA MET A 131 -6.82 -4.15 -14.26
C MET A 131 -8.17 -4.86 -14.17
N ASN A 132 -8.92 -4.72 -13.07
CA ASN A 132 -10.27 -5.28 -12.98
C ASN A 132 -11.19 -4.72 -14.07
N PHE A 133 -11.16 -3.40 -14.28
CA PHE A 133 -11.98 -2.71 -15.26
C PHE A 133 -11.49 -2.92 -16.68
N PHE A 134 -10.17 -2.88 -16.89
CA PHE A 134 -9.57 -3.12 -18.20
C PHE A 134 -9.78 -4.56 -18.69
N LEU A 135 -9.61 -5.56 -17.84
CA LEU A 135 -9.83 -6.96 -18.22
C LEU A 135 -11.30 -7.23 -18.53
N LYS A 136 -12.22 -6.72 -17.70
CA LYS A 136 -13.67 -6.80 -17.97
C LYS A 136 -14.00 -6.26 -19.36
N PHE A 137 -13.47 -5.08 -19.69
CA PHE A 137 -13.72 -4.43 -20.97
C PHE A 137 -13.07 -5.18 -22.16
N CYS A 138 -11.79 -5.54 -22.06
CA CYS A 138 -11.07 -6.22 -23.15
C CYS A 138 -11.61 -7.62 -23.44
N LEU A 139 -12.05 -8.35 -22.40
CA LEU A 139 -12.55 -9.71 -22.52
C LEU A 139 -14.08 -9.79 -22.71
N TRP A 140 -14.76 -8.65 -22.83
CA TRP A 140 -16.22 -8.57 -22.99
C TRP A 140 -16.99 -9.36 -21.91
N VAL A 141 -16.50 -9.31 -20.67
CA VAL A 141 -17.11 -10.03 -19.54
C VAL A 141 -18.21 -9.17 -18.91
N SER A 142 -19.38 -9.76 -18.68
CA SER A 142 -20.50 -9.06 -18.01
C SER A 142 -20.14 -8.68 -16.58
N ALA A 143 -20.64 -7.53 -16.12
CA ALA A 143 -20.46 -7.02 -14.77
C ALA A 143 -21.00 -7.96 -13.69
N GLU A 144 -22.05 -8.71 -14.02
CA GLU A 144 -22.75 -9.63 -13.12
C GLU A 144 -22.12 -11.02 -13.06
N SER A 145 -20.99 -11.23 -13.74
CA SER A 145 -20.36 -12.54 -13.77
C SER A 145 -19.71 -12.89 -12.43
N ASP A 146 -19.96 -14.11 -11.96
CA ASP A 146 -19.33 -14.68 -10.77
C ASP A 146 -17.80 -14.75 -10.87
N LEU A 147 -17.26 -14.71 -12.09
CA LEU A 147 -15.82 -14.67 -12.36
C LEU A 147 -15.16 -13.40 -11.81
N LEU A 148 -15.81 -12.23 -11.95
CA LEU A 148 -15.30 -10.97 -11.41
C LEU A 148 -15.34 -11.00 -9.88
N LEU A 149 -16.42 -11.52 -9.30
CA LEU A 149 -16.53 -11.69 -7.85
C LEU A 149 -15.44 -12.62 -7.31
N GLY A 150 -15.26 -13.79 -7.92
CA GLY A 150 -14.22 -14.74 -7.55
C GLY A 150 -12.81 -14.13 -7.65
N ARG A 151 -12.53 -13.38 -8.72
CA ARG A 151 -11.26 -12.65 -8.89
C ARG A 151 -11.02 -11.65 -7.77
N VAL A 152 -12.01 -10.80 -7.46
CA VAL A 152 -11.91 -9.78 -6.40
C VAL A 152 -11.71 -10.43 -5.03
N LEU A 153 -12.37 -11.54 -4.74
CA LEU A 153 -12.17 -12.28 -3.49
C LEU A 153 -10.75 -12.84 -3.37
N ILE A 154 -10.24 -13.50 -4.43
CA ILE A 154 -8.87 -14.04 -4.46
C ILE A 154 -7.86 -12.91 -4.26
N TRP A 155 -8.01 -11.81 -5.00
CA TRP A 155 -7.15 -10.63 -4.85
C TRP A 155 -7.26 -10.02 -3.45
N GLY A 156 -8.46 -9.96 -2.87
CA GLY A 156 -8.68 -9.45 -1.51
C GLY A 156 -7.90 -10.23 -0.46
N PHE A 157 -7.93 -11.57 -0.50
CA PHE A 157 -7.16 -12.40 0.42
C PHE A 157 -5.65 -12.32 0.17
N ALA A 158 -5.23 -12.36 -1.10
CA ALA A 158 -3.82 -12.25 -1.48
C ALA A 158 -3.22 -10.89 -1.11
N ALA A 159 -4.01 -9.81 -1.22
CA ALA A 159 -3.58 -8.45 -0.94
C ALA A 159 -3.25 -8.23 0.54
N ILE A 160 -3.95 -8.90 1.47
CA ILE A 160 -3.64 -8.82 2.92
C ILE A 160 -2.22 -9.37 3.18
N ALA A 161 -1.91 -10.55 2.66
CA ALA A 161 -0.60 -11.16 2.80
C ALA A 161 0.49 -10.36 2.07
N THR A 162 0.22 -9.96 0.83
CA THR A 162 1.14 -9.20 -0.02
C THR A 162 1.51 -7.84 0.60
N SER A 163 0.52 -7.12 1.12
CA SER A 163 0.73 -5.80 1.74
C SER A 163 1.54 -5.89 3.01
N ARG A 164 1.35 -6.95 3.79
CA ARG A 164 2.17 -7.23 4.97
C ARG A 164 3.62 -7.52 4.60
N GLU A 165 3.85 -8.45 3.66
CA GLU A 165 5.21 -8.82 3.25
C GLU A 165 5.97 -7.61 2.68
N PHE A 166 5.27 -6.74 1.93
CA PHE A 166 5.86 -5.52 1.39
C PHE A 166 6.15 -4.47 2.48
N TYR A 167 5.25 -4.30 3.46
CA TYR A 167 5.48 -3.42 4.60
C TYR A 167 6.67 -3.88 5.45
N GLU A 168 6.74 -5.18 5.79
CA GLU A 168 7.86 -5.76 6.55
C GLU A 168 9.20 -5.58 5.82
N PHE A 169 9.22 -5.66 4.49
CA PHE A 169 10.40 -5.38 3.68
C PHE A 169 10.88 -3.92 3.73
N ILE A 170 9.96 -2.95 3.86
CA ILE A 170 10.31 -1.52 3.96
C ILE A 170 10.72 -1.13 5.37
N ASP A 171 10.06 -1.71 6.37
CA ASP A 171 10.22 -1.31 7.76
C ASP A 171 11.41 -1.99 8.43
N ASP A 172 11.63 -3.29 8.19
CA ASP A 172 12.74 -4.03 8.81
C ASP A 172 14.06 -3.88 8.00
N PRO A 173 15.09 -3.21 8.54
CA PRO A 173 16.37 -3.07 7.86
C PRO A 173 17.13 -4.40 7.68
N ASN A 174 16.75 -5.47 8.38
CA ASN A 174 17.35 -6.78 8.21
C ASN A 174 16.74 -7.58 7.03
N CYS A 175 15.55 -7.20 6.58
CA CYS A 175 14.83 -7.91 5.54
C CYS A 175 15.32 -7.46 4.15
N LYS A 176 16.19 -8.26 3.52
CA LYS A 176 16.76 -7.95 2.20
C LYS A 176 15.95 -8.50 1.01
N ARG A 177 14.98 -9.37 1.26
CA ARG A 177 14.22 -10.08 0.21
C ARG A 177 12.73 -9.96 0.46
N VAL A 178 11.99 -9.63 -0.59
CA VAL A 178 10.52 -9.58 -0.54
C VAL A 178 9.95 -11.01 -0.49
N GLY A 179 8.87 -11.19 0.27
CA GLY A 179 8.22 -12.47 0.46
C GLY A 179 7.59 -13.06 -0.81
N PRO A 180 7.28 -14.37 -0.79
CA PRO A 180 6.78 -15.09 -1.96
C PRO A 180 5.39 -14.64 -2.41
N PHE A 181 4.50 -14.19 -1.51
CA PHE A 181 3.17 -13.72 -1.92
C PHE A 181 3.27 -12.44 -2.73
N PHE A 182 4.17 -11.53 -2.36
CA PHE A 182 4.41 -10.33 -3.15
C PHE A 182 4.94 -10.64 -4.56
N TRP A 183 5.89 -11.59 -4.68
CA TRP A 183 6.38 -12.04 -5.99
C TRP A 183 5.26 -12.64 -6.84
N THR A 184 4.48 -13.55 -6.28
CA THR A 184 3.35 -14.17 -6.99
C THR A 184 2.35 -13.11 -7.45
N SER A 185 1.95 -12.18 -6.59
CA SER A 185 1.04 -11.09 -6.95
C SER A 185 1.61 -10.20 -8.05
N THR A 186 2.92 -9.94 -8.03
CA THR A 186 3.60 -9.19 -9.10
C THR A 186 3.52 -9.92 -10.43
N TYR A 187 3.77 -11.24 -10.45
CA TYR A 187 3.64 -12.03 -11.66
C TYR A 187 2.20 -12.04 -12.20
N VAL A 188 1.21 -12.13 -11.33
CA VAL A 188 -0.21 -12.08 -11.75
C VAL A 188 -0.51 -10.73 -12.41
N VAL A 189 -0.12 -9.61 -11.80
CA VAL A 189 -0.33 -8.27 -12.39
C VAL A 189 0.36 -8.14 -13.74
N LEU A 190 1.60 -8.65 -13.89
CA LEU A 190 2.31 -8.63 -15.17
C LEU A 190 1.61 -9.45 -16.27
N ILE A 191 1.04 -10.59 -15.90
CA ILE A 191 0.24 -11.41 -16.81
C ILE A 191 -1.04 -10.66 -17.20
N GLU A 192 -1.74 -10.05 -16.25
CA GLU A 192 -2.93 -9.24 -16.50
C GLU A 192 -2.64 -8.07 -17.47
N TYR A 193 -1.53 -7.36 -17.26
CA TYR A 193 -1.06 -6.34 -18.20
C TYR A 193 -0.80 -6.91 -19.59
N SER A 194 -0.17 -8.09 -19.67
CA SER A 194 0.14 -8.73 -20.95
C SER A 194 -1.14 -9.10 -21.71
N ILE A 195 -2.18 -9.56 -21.01
CA ILE A 195 -3.50 -9.84 -21.57
C ILE A 195 -4.12 -8.54 -22.09
N VAL A 196 -4.19 -7.49 -21.27
CA VAL A 196 -4.75 -6.20 -21.68
C VAL A 196 -4.00 -5.64 -22.88
N PHE A 197 -2.66 -5.66 -22.90
CA PHE A 197 -1.87 -5.15 -24.01
C PHE A 197 -2.11 -5.93 -25.32
N LYS A 198 -2.24 -7.26 -25.22
CA LYS A 198 -2.49 -8.12 -26.38
C LYS A 198 -3.89 -7.94 -26.96
N PHE A 199 -4.91 -7.85 -26.09
CA PHE A 199 -6.32 -7.80 -26.51
C PHE A 199 -6.87 -6.38 -26.68
N SER A 200 -6.16 -5.33 -26.24
CA SER A 200 -6.58 -3.94 -26.41
C SER A 200 -6.33 -3.35 -27.80
N GLN A 201 -5.68 -4.10 -28.70
CA GLN A 201 -5.36 -3.63 -30.05
C GLN A 201 -6.63 -3.24 -30.80
N GLY A 202 -6.72 -1.95 -31.16
CA GLY A 202 -7.87 -1.40 -31.88
C GLY A 202 -9.09 -1.04 -31.03
N LEU A 203 -9.05 -1.22 -29.69
CA LEU A 203 -10.14 -0.82 -28.80
C LEU A 203 -10.01 0.63 -28.31
N PHE A 204 -8.80 1.13 -28.09
CA PHE A 204 -8.54 2.47 -27.55
C PHE A 204 -8.06 3.43 -28.64
N VAL A 205 -8.98 3.84 -29.51
CA VAL A 205 -8.67 4.69 -30.67
C VAL A 205 -8.78 6.18 -30.35
N GLU A 206 -9.61 6.53 -29.36
CA GLU A 206 -9.83 7.93 -28.99
C GLU A 206 -8.61 8.53 -28.26
N PRO A 207 -8.15 9.72 -28.64
CA PRO A 207 -7.06 10.39 -27.95
C PRO A 207 -7.49 10.88 -26.57
N PHE A 208 -6.52 11.03 -25.66
CA PHE A 208 -6.80 11.62 -24.35
C PHE A 208 -7.32 13.05 -24.50
N PRO A 209 -8.44 13.39 -23.86
CA PRO A 209 -8.94 14.75 -23.84
C PRO A 209 -8.05 15.64 -22.96
N TRP A 210 -8.07 16.94 -23.25
CA TRP A 210 -7.19 17.93 -22.61
C TRP A 210 -7.26 17.91 -21.08
N TYR A 211 -8.45 17.70 -20.49
CA TYR A 211 -8.64 17.68 -19.04
C TYR A 211 -7.96 16.47 -18.39
N SER A 212 -8.01 15.28 -19.04
CA SER A 212 -7.33 14.08 -18.54
C SER A 212 -5.82 14.28 -18.58
N THR A 213 -5.29 14.89 -19.64
CA THR A 213 -3.87 15.24 -19.73
C THR A 213 -3.47 16.21 -18.61
N MET A 214 -4.27 17.23 -18.34
CA MET A 214 -4.02 18.16 -17.23
C MET A 214 -4.03 17.46 -15.87
N ILE A 215 -4.99 16.58 -15.61
CA ILE A 215 -5.05 15.80 -14.36
C ILE A 215 -3.79 14.97 -14.19
N ILE A 216 -3.37 14.24 -15.23
CA ILE A 216 -2.16 13.42 -15.20
C ILE A 216 -0.92 14.28 -14.97
N CYS A 217 -0.79 15.42 -15.65
CA CYS A 217 0.33 16.35 -15.46
C CYS A 217 0.38 16.90 -14.03
N VAL A 218 -0.75 17.31 -13.47
CA VAL A 218 -0.85 17.78 -12.08
C VAL A 218 -0.49 16.67 -11.10
N TYR A 219 -1.02 15.46 -11.31
CA TYR A 219 -0.74 14.31 -10.45
C TYR A 219 0.74 13.92 -10.45
N ILE A 220 1.38 13.84 -11.63
CA ILE A 220 2.82 13.62 -11.76
C ILE A 220 3.60 14.73 -11.07
N SER A 221 3.20 15.99 -11.25
CA SER A 221 3.84 17.13 -10.60
C SER A 221 3.77 17.03 -9.07
N LEU A 222 2.63 16.61 -8.52
CA LEU A 222 2.46 16.38 -7.07
C LEU A 222 3.36 15.27 -6.55
N ILE A 223 3.53 14.17 -7.31
CA ILE A 223 4.46 13.09 -6.95
C ILE A 223 5.90 13.61 -6.97
N LEU A 224 6.29 14.38 -7.98
CA LEU A 224 7.64 14.95 -8.06
C LEU A 224 7.91 15.92 -6.91
N LEU A 225 6.95 16.81 -6.59
CA LEU A 225 7.04 17.72 -5.45
C LEU A 225 7.14 16.96 -4.12
N GLY A 226 6.36 15.89 -3.94
CA GLY A 226 6.45 15.01 -2.78
C GLY A 226 7.82 14.34 -2.65
N GLY A 227 8.40 13.92 -3.77
CA GLY A 227 9.75 13.35 -3.82
C GLY A 227 10.84 14.38 -3.45
N VAL A 228 10.74 15.61 -3.97
CA VAL A 228 11.64 16.72 -3.59
C VAL A 228 11.51 17.03 -2.10
N TYR A 229 10.29 17.15 -1.59
CA TYR A 229 10.04 17.38 -0.16
C TYR A 229 10.63 16.25 0.70
N SER A 230 10.42 14.99 0.32
CA SER A 230 10.98 13.85 1.04
C SER A 230 12.52 13.83 1.01
N TYR A 231 13.14 14.26 -0.08
CA TYR A 231 14.59 14.35 -0.19
C TYR A 231 15.16 15.44 0.72
N LEU A 232 14.53 16.62 0.73
CA LEU A 232 14.93 17.73 1.61
C LEU A 232 14.74 17.36 3.09
N ASN A 233 13.61 16.73 3.42
CA ASN A 233 13.33 16.27 4.79
C ASN A 233 14.30 15.17 5.24
N GLY A 234 14.64 14.23 4.37
CA GLY A 234 15.68 13.22 4.64
C GLY A 234 17.04 13.86 4.96
N LYS A 235 17.47 14.85 4.16
CA LYS A 235 18.69 15.61 4.45
C LYS A 235 18.64 16.36 5.78
N HIS A 236 17.49 16.93 6.12
CA HIS A 236 17.30 17.63 7.40
C HIS A 236 17.42 16.67 8.59
N LEU A 237 16.78 15.51 8.51
CA LEU A 237 16.86 14.45 9.53
C LEU A 237 18.30 13.92 9.68
N ASP A 238 19.02 13.71 8.58
CA ASP A 238 20.42 13.28 8.63
C ASP A 238 21.35 14.34 9.25
N ARG A 239 21.07 15.62 9.02
CA ARG A 239 21.80 16.73 9.66
C ARG A 239 21.53 16.77 11.17
N GLN A 240 20.27 16.62 11.59
CA GLN A 240 19.94 16.54 13.01
C GLN A 240 20.61 15.34 13.69
N LYS A 241 20.58 14.16 13.07
CA LYS A 241 21.30 12.97 13.60
C LYS A 241 22.80 13.17 13.76
N LYS A 242 23.44 13.95 12.87
CA LYS A 242 24.86 14.32 13.00
C LYS A 242 25.11 15.38 14.07
N ALA A 243 24.13 16.26 14.33
CA ALA A 243 24.22 17.29 15.36
C ALA A 243 24.05 16.71 16.77
N TYR A 244 23.25 15.64 16.94
CA TYR A 244 23.31 14.82 18.15
C TYR A 244 24.62 14.03 18.14
N ASN A 245 25.58 14.48 18.93
CA ASN A 245 26.87 13.83 19.02
C ASN A 245 26.73 12.48 19.75
N ILE A 246 27.08 11.38 19.08
CA ILE A 246 26.98 10.02 19.67
C ILE A 246 27.94 9.86 20.87
N THR A 247 28.92 10.76 21.00
CA THR A 247 29.86 10.84 22.12
C THR A 247 29.47 11.84 23.20
N ASP A 248 28.29 12.48 23.12
CA ASP A 248 27.85 13.41 24.17
C ASP A 248 27.33 12.64 25.40
N PRO A 249 27.95 12.80 26.59
CA PRO A 249 27.53 12.09 27.79
C PRO A 249 26.19 12.56 28.38
N GLU A 250 25.57 13.62 27.85
CA GLU A 250 24.26 14.12 28.28
C GLU A 250 23.05 13.44 27.62
N LEU A 251 23.25 12.37 26.84
CA LEU A 251 22.12 11.63 26.26
C LEU A 251 21.33 10.89 27.36
N THR A 252 20.31 11.55 27.89
CA THR A 252 19.37 11.00 28.88
C THR A 252 18.79 9.66 28.43
N ILE A 253 18.62 8.78 29.42
CA ILE A 253 18.48 7.31 29.40
C ILE A 253 17.39 6.75 28.46
N GLU A 254 16.48 7.56 27.92
CA GLU A 254 15.45 7.10 26.96
C GLU A 254 16.02 6.69 25.59
N ASN A 255 17.16 7.26 25.17
CA ASN A 255 17.73 7.02 23.84
C ASN A 255 18.93 6.06 23.83
N THR A 256 19.38 5.57 24.99
CA THR A 256 20.57 4.70 25.09
C THR A 256 20.31 3.29 24.53
N SER A 257 19.07 2.81 24.62
CA SER A 257 18.70 1.46 24.16
C SER A 257 18.73 1.31 22.64
N THR A 258 18.39 2.37 21.90
CA THR A 258 18.41 2.40 20.43
C THR A 258 19.84 2.57 19.88
N VAL A 259 20.67 3.37 20.54
CA VAL A 259 22.07 3.59 20.15
C VAL A 259 22.95 2.35 20.40
N LEU A 260 22.75 1.63 21.51
CA LEU A 260 23.48 0.39 21.79
C LEU A 260 23.14 -0.73 20.78
N ALA A 261 21.89 -0.82 20.35
CA ALA A 261 21.45 -1.80 19.36
C ALA A 261 22.03 -1.53 17.95
N GLU A 262 22.27 -0.27 17.57
CA GLU A 262 22.95 0.08 16.31
C GLU A 262 24.47 -0.08 16.38
N GLY A 263 25.08 0.12 17.55
CA GLY A 263 26.51 -0.09 17.78
C GLY A 263 26.95 -1.54 17.62
N GLU A 264 26.14 -2.49 18.07
CA GLU A 264 26.42 -3.92 17.91
C GLU A 264 26.26 -4.40 16.46
N LYS A 265 25.37 -3.77 15.67
CA LYS A 265 25.17 -4.07 14.25
C LYS A 265 26.33 -3.62 13.36
N LYS A 266 27.10 -2.61 13.76
CA LYS A 266 28.30 -2.15 13.03
C LYS A 266 29.57 -2.94 13.36
N ARG A 267 29.54 -3.78 14.39
CA ARG A 267 30.68 -4.62 14.83
C ARG A 267 30.61 -6.07 14.35
N LYS A 268 29.62 -6.42 13.54
CA LYS A 268 29.54 -7.69 12.78
C LYS A 268 29.52 -7.39 11.29
#